data_AF-A0A924RIU8-F1
#
_entry.id   AF-A0A924RIU8-F1
#
_cell.length_a   1.000
_cell.length_b   1.000
_cell.length_c   1.000
_cell.angle_alpha   90.00
_cell.angle_beta   90.00
_cell.angle_gamma   90.00
#
_symmetry.space_group_name_H-M   'P 1'
#
loop_
_entity.id
_entity.type
_entity.pdbx_description
1 polymer ?
#
loop_
_entity_poly.entity_id
_entity_poly.type
_entity_poly.pdbx_seq_one_letter_code
_entity_poly.pdbx_strand_id
1 'polypeptide(L)'
;HTIRLSVREHGYGFDAIHAHRLAAAAGPGSIKQGRVRLDILTLGHGFATVNLAFKARDPALIGRQSQAWARFPDQGWRVLSAHVSSVDGSTLAPD
;
A
#
# COMPACT_ATOMS: atom_id res chain seq x y z
N HIS A 1 12.64 -3.25 -11.52
CA HIS A 1 11.99 -4.35 -10.80
C HIS A 1 11.14 -3.75 -9.67
N THR A 2 9.87 -4.10 -9.57
CA THR A 2 8.94 -3.59 -8.54
C THR A 2 8.00 -4.71 -8.12
N ILE A 3 7.61 -4.76 -6.86
CA ILE A 3 6.74 -5.83 -6.33
C ILE A 3 5.50 -5.19 -5.71
N ARG A 4 4.33 -5.77 -5.99
CA ARG A 4 3.09 -5.43 -5.27
C ARG A 4 2.37 -6.70 -4.85
N LEU A 5 2.26 -6.88 -3.54
CA LEU A 5 1.40 -7.88 -2.92
C LEU A 5 0.11 -7.19 -2.48
N SER A 6 -1.02 -7.76 -2.88
CA SER A 6 -2.35 -7.23 -2.62
C SER A 6 -3.23 -8.35 -2.07
N VAL A 7 -4.39 -7.99 -1.53
CA VAL A 7 -5.36 -8.94 -0.95
C VAL A 7 -5.76 -10.05 -1.95
N ARG A 8 -5.77 -9.76 -3.26
CA ARG A 8 -6.26 -10.69 -4.29
C ARG A 8 -5.26 -11.05 -5.39
N GLU A 9 -4.07 -10.45 -5.38
CA GLU A 9 -3.14 -10.57 -6.50
C GLU A 9 -1.70 -10.31 -6.07
N HIS A 10 -0.76 -10.96 -6.76
CA HIS A 10 0.67 -10.72 -6.66
C HIS A 10 1.19 -10.20 -8.01
N GLY A 11 1.91 -9.08 -7.98
CA GLY A 11 2.52 -8.48 -9.15
C GLY A 11 4.03 -8.40 -8.99
N TYR A 12 4.77 -9.00 -9.92
CA TYR A 12 6.22 -8.95 -10.02
C TYR A 12 6.61 -8.26 -11.32
N GLY A 13 7.18 -7.07 -11.23
CA GLY A 13 7.49 -6.22 -12.37
C GLY A 13 6.34 -5.28 -12.75
N PHE A 14 6.67 -4.28 -13.57
CA PHE A 14 5.72 -3.25 -13.99
C PHE A 14 4.56 -3.86 -14.79
N ASP A 15 4.85 -4.71 -15.77
CA ASP A 15 3.83 -5.27 -16.67
C ASP A 15 2.75 -6.05 -15.93
N ALA A 16 3.14 -6.91 -14.97
CA ALA A 16 2.21 -7.66 -14.15
C ALA A 16 1.35 -6.73 -13.28
N ILE A 17 1.96 -5.73 -12.62
CA ILE A 17 1.24 -4.75 -11.80
C ILE A 17 0.30 -3.90 -12.67
N HIS A 18 0.72 -3.54 -13.87
CA HIS A 18 -0.06 -2.75 -14.81
C HIS A 18 -1.25 -3.53 -15.33
N ALA A 19 -1.06 -4.79 -15.75
CA ALA A 19 -2.14 -5.69 -16.17
C ALA A 19 -3.20 -5.84 -15.06
N HIS A 20 -2.78 -6.03 -13.81
CA HIS A 20 -3.69 -6.08 -12.65
C HIS A 20 -4.47 -4.77 -12.47
N ARG A 21 -3.82 -3.61 -12.66
CA ARG A 21 -4.49 -2.30 -12.58
C ARG A 21 -5.50 -2.07 -13.70
N LEU A 22 -5.24 -2.61 -14.90
CA LEU A 22 -6.19 -2.56 -16.02
C LEU A 22 -7.36 -3.53 -15.81
N ALA A 23 -7.08 -4.73 -15.30
CA ALA A 23 -8.06 -5.78 -15.06
C ALA A 23 -8.96 -5.50 -13.85
N ALA A 24 -8.45 -4.75 -12.87
CA ALA A 24 -9.26 -4.21 -11.80
C ALA A 24 -10.28 -3.23 -12.42
N ALA A 25 -11.46 -3.75 -12.76
CA ALA A 25 -12.63 -2.94 -13.11
C ALA A 25 -12.75 -1.78 -12.11
N ALA A 26 -13.28 -0.64 -12.54
CA ALA A 26 -13.57 0.51 -11.68
C ALA A 26 -14.61 0.13 -10.61
N GLY A 27 -14.19 -0.68 -9.64
CA GLY A 27 -14.94 -1.12 -8.51
C GLY A 27 -15.21 0.07 -7.59
N PRO A 28 -16.20 -0.06 -6.69
CA PRO A 28 -16.80 1.08 -6.02
C PRO A 28 -15.76 1.75 -5.12
N GLY A 29 -15.09 2.81 -5.57
CA GLY A 29 -14.23 3.70 -4.79
C GLY A 29 -13.05 3.05 -4.03
N SER A 30 -12.20 3.90 -3.45
CA SER A 30 -11.12 3.47 -2.56
C SER A 30 -11.65 2.55 -1.44
N ILE A 31 -10.95 1.43 -1.20
CA ILE A 31 -11.19 0.53 -0.05
C ILE A 31 -10.98 1.23 1.32
N LYS A 32 -10.35 2.40 1.31
CA LYS A 32 -9.99 3.18 2.50
C LYS A 32 -11.09 4.18 2.81
N GLN A 33 -11.73 4.06 3.96
CA GLN A 33 -12.75 4.99 4.46
C GLN A 33 -12.16 6.11 5.32
N GLY A 34 -11.02 5.86 5.97
CA GLY A 34 -10.33 6.87 6.78
C GLY A 34 -8.96 6.40 7.25
N ARG A 35 -8.06 7.33 7.56
CA ARG A 35 -6.74 7.04 8.13
C ARG A 35 -6.89 6.75 9.62
N VAL A 36 -6.24 5.68 10.09
CA VAL A 36 -6.05 5.40 11.53
C VAL A 36 -4.70 5.97 11.96
N ARG A 37 -3.62 5.48 11.34
CA ARG A 37 -2.25 5.93 11.63
C ARG A 37 -1.41 5.94 10.36
N LEU A 38 -0.58 6.96 10.20
CA LEU A 38 0.36 7.10 9.08
C LEU A 38 1.75 7.42 9.64
N ASP A 39 2.69 6.52 9.40
CA ASP A 39 4.10 6.73 9.71
C ASP A 39 4.88 6.79 8.41
N ILE A 40 5.66 7.86 8.26
CA ILE A 40 6.58 8.06 7.13
C ILE A 40 7.97 8.23 7.71
N LEU A 41 8.89 7.36 7.30
CA LEU A 41 10.29 7.42 7.70
C LEU A 41 11.15 7.58 6.46
N THR A 42 12.03 8.58 6.45
CA THR A 42 13.06 8.74 5.43
C THR A 42 14.40 8.26 5.96
N LEU A 43 15.17 7.56 5.12
CA LEU A 43 16.56 7.24 5.36
C LEU A 43 17.41 8.06 4.37
N GLY A 44 18.03 9.12 4.89
CA GLY A 44 18.70 10.13 4.06
C GLY A 44 17.75 10.78 3.04
N HIS A 45 18.28 11.12 1.86
CA HIS A 45 17.52 11.78 0.79
C HIS A 45 17.03 10.83 -0.32
N GLY A 46 17.35 9.55 -0.21
CA GLY A 46 17.20 8.58 -1.29
C GLY A 46 16.18 7.48 -1.05
N PHE A 47 15.75 7.27 0.20
CA PHE A 47 14.88 6.15 0.55
C PHE A 47 13.83 6.54 1.60
N ALA A 48 12.65 5.92 1.53
CA ALA A 48 11.60 6.11 2.53
C ALA A 48 10.74 4.86 2.70
N THR A 49 10.18 4.68 3.89
CA THR A 49 9.05 3.78 4.14
C THR A 49 7.80 4.59 4.44
N VAL A 50 6.66 4.12 3.94
CA VAL A 50 5.34 4.69 4.19
C VAL A 50 4.43 3.58 4.66
N ASN A 51 3.98 3.67 5.92
CA ASN A 51 3.10 2.68 6.54
C ASN A 51 1.80 3.35 6.95
N LEU A 52 0.68 2.75 6.52
CA LEU A 52 -0.67 3.26 6.75
C LEU A 52 -1.56 2.15 7.30
N ALA A 53 -2.12 2.38 8.49
CA ALA A 53 -3.32 1.70 8.95
C ALA A 53 -4.54 2.56 8.59
N PHE A 54 -5.60 1.94 8.07
CA PHE A 54 -6.80 2.65 7.62
C PHE A 54 -8.08 1.86 7.95
N LYS A 55 -9.18 2.58 8.18
CA LYS A 55 -10.52 2.01 8.28
C LYS A 55 -10.91 1.44 6.92
N ALA A 56 -11.13 0.13 6.83
CA ALA A 56 -11.61 -0.50 5.61
C ALA A 56 -13.10 -0.18 5.40
N ARG A 57 -13.62 -0.51 4.21
CA ARG A 57 -15.07 -0.45 3.98
C ARG A 57 -15.83 -1.48 4.80
N ASP A 58 -15.24 -2.67 4.95
CA ASP A 58 -15.73 -3.66 5.89
C ASP A 58 -15.41 -3.16 7.31
N PRO A 59 -16.42 -2.85 8.15
CA PRO A 59 -16.19 -2.33 9.49
C PRO A 59 -15.54 -3.36 10.43
N ALA A 60 -15.56 -4.65 10.10
CA ALA A 60 -14.87 -5.69 10.86
C ALA A 60 -13.36 -5.71 10.62
N LEU A 61 -12.86 -4.97 9.61
CA LEU A 61 -11.47 -5.03 9.18
C LEU A 61 -10.73 -3.70 9.34
N ILE A 62 -9.45 -3.83 9.67
CA ILE A 62 -8.47 -2.76 9.54
C ILE A 62 -7.57 -3.07 8.35
N GLY A 63 -7.51 -2.12 7.42
CA GLY A 63 -6.62 -2.20 6.28
C GLY A 63 -5.22 -1.71 6.62
N ARG A 64 -4.23 -2.36 6.02
CA ARG A 64 -2.81 -2.04 6.15
C ARG A 64 -2.20 -1.84 4.77
N GLN A 65 -1.36 -0.83 4.64
CA GLN A 65 -0.54 -0.63 3.46
C GLN A 65 0.88 -0.26 3.90
N SER A 66 1.87 -1.03 3.45
CA SER A 66 3.28 -0.69 3.56
C SER A 66 3.88 -0.45 2.18
N GLN A 67 4.76 0.54 2.07
CA GLN A 67 5.47 0.86 0.85
C GLN A 67 6.93 1.18 1.17
N ALA A 68 7.84 0.66 0.35
CA ALA A 68 9.22 1.11 0.27
C ALA A 68 9.39 1.98 -0.97
N TRP A 69 10.03 3.12 -0.80
CA TRP A 69 10.22 4.14 -1.81
C TRP A 69 11.70 4.43 -1.99
N ALA A 70 12.11 4.67 -3.24
CA ALA A 70 13.42 5.22 -3.55
C ALA A 70 13.31 6.43 -4.47
N ARG A 71 14.23 7.36 -4.33
CA ARG A 71 14.36 8.54 -5.18
C ARG A 71 15.40 8.26 -6.27
N PHE A 72 14.94 8.27 -7.52
CA PHE A 72 15.81 8.19 -8.69
C PHE A 72 16.12 9.61 -9.21
N PRO A 73 17.33 9.89 -9.71
CA PRO A 73 17.74 11.26 -10.10
C PRO A 73 16.77 11.97 -11.04
N ASP A 74 16.40 11.35 -12.16
CA ASP A 74 15.57 11.99 -13.20
C ASP A 74 14.07 11.70 -13.03
N GLN A 75 13.73 10.65 -12.28
CA GLN A 75 12.35 10.20 -12.14
C GLN A 75 11.73 10.67 -10.81
N GLY A 76 12.54 11.04 -9.82
CA GLY A 76 12.10 11.34 -8.47
C GLY A 76 11.68 10.09 -7.70
N TRP A 77 10.75 10.25 -6.76
CA TRP A 77 10.30 9.17 -5.87
C TRP A 77 9.45 8.12 -6.61
N ARG A 78 9.78 6.85 -6.41
CA ARG A 78 9.04 5.70 -6.94
C ARG A 78 8.87 4.62 -5.87
N VAL A 79 7.75 3.91 -5.93
CA VAL A 79 7.51 2.73 -5.10
C VAL A 79 8.34 1.56 -5.63
N LEU A 80 9.23 1.03 -4.79
CA LEU A 80 9.99 -0.17 -5.08
C LEU A 80 9.18 -1.42 -4.76
N SER A 81 8.54 -1.43 -3.59
CA SER A 81 7.74 -2.53 -3.09
C SER A 81 6.52 -2.01 -2.36
N ALA A 82 5.40 -2.71 -2.49
CA ALA A 82 4.18 -2.44 -1.74
C ALA A 82 3.51 -3.73 -1.28
N HIS A 83 2.94 -3.70 -0.07
CA HIS A 83 2.07 -4.73 0.45
C HIS A 83 0.77 -4.10 0.92
N VAL A 84 -0.37 -4.68 0.53
CA VAL A 84 -1.70 -4.31 1.02
C VAL A 84 -2.39 -5.56 1.58
N SER A 85 -2.89 -5.46 2.81
CA SER A 85 -3.63 -6.53 3.48
C SER A 85 -4.63 -5.97 4.48
N SER A 86 -5.43 -6.84 5.08
CA SER A 86 -6.36 -6.49 6.16
C SER A 86 -6.21 -7.47 7.33
N VAL A 87 -6.58 -7.03 8.52
CA VAL A 87 -6.70 -7.86 9.73
C VAL A 87 -8.03 -7.57 10.43
N ASP A 88 -8.45 -8.44 11.34
CA ASP A 88 -9.59 -8.19 12.21
C ASP A 88 -9.36 -6.91 13.04
N GLY A 89 -10.32 -5.99 13.02
CA GLY A 89 -10.21 -4.71 13.69
C GLY A 89 -10.12 -4.80 15.23
N SER A 90 -10.50 -5.91 15.83
CA SER A 90 -10.32 -6.17 17.26
C SER A 90 -8.85 -6.40 17.66
N THR A 91 -7.97 -6.64 16.70
CA THR A 91 -6.53 -6.92 16.95
C THR A 91 -5.66 -5.68 17.08
N LEU A 92 -6.20 -4.47 16.87
CA LEU A 92 -5.46 -3.25 17.18
C LEU A 92 -5.41 -3.06 18.70
N ALA A 93 -4.20 -3.11 19.27
CA ALA A 93 -3.99 -2.60 20.62
C ALA A 93 -4.44 -1.12 20.67
N PRO A 94 -5.13 -0.69 21.73
CA PRO A 94 -5.34 0.74 21.95
C PRO A 94 -3.97 1.42 22.05
N ASP A 95 -3.85 2.59 21.39
CA ASP A 95 -2.65 3.42 21.43
C ASP A 95 -2.21 3.77 22.87
#